data_AF-A0A0S9DVX3-F1
#
_entry.id   AF-A0A0S9DVX3-F1
#
_cell.length_a   1.000
_cell.length_b   1.000
_cell.length_c   1.000
_cell.angle_alpha   90.00
_cell.angle_beta   90.00
_cell.angle_gamma   90.00
#
_symmetry.space_group_name_H-M   'P 1'
#
loop_
_entity.id
_entity.type
_entity.pdbx_description
1 polymer ?
#
loop_
_entity_poly.entity_id
_entity_poly.type
_entity_poly.pdbx_seq_one_letter_code
_entity_poly.pdbx_strand_id
1 'polypeptide(L)'
;MTDKNDAEAIGFGYAEIAYLLKRMSTPAALMTATVLRLTEEMDSEVLVFAGASSLLGREFATVSDDDIEIVDAAVPVSYAMGRATLWTEISLMESDISDTIVHVESDPVSLLMQPRTLNTWFAYAQDPDLSGPEAQLDVVREHIRQHPEGTAMLRARVDGHDSILLVRPDGDGYAVGRIVPGEDSVVERTGLSSEGLLDNLIELRTDLATVAS
;
A
#
# COMPACT_ATOMS: atom_id res chain seq x y z
N MET A 1 -6.36 -3.86 31.40
CA MET A 1 -5.07 -4.40 30.91
C MET A 1 -5.17 -4.33 29.40
N THR A 2 -4.82 -3.17 28.86
CA THR A 2 -4.93 -2.82 27.44
C THR A 2 -3.62 -3.22 26.79
N ASP A 3 -3.57 -4.43 26.25
CA ASP A 3 -2.54 -4.82 25.30
C ASP A 3 -3.20 -4.77 23.92
N LYS A 4 -3.40 -3.53 23.46
CA LYS A 4 -3.71 -3.26 22.06
C LYS A 4 -2.38 -2.81 21.49
N ASN A 5 -1.67 -3.75 20.88
CA ASN A 5 -0.49 -3.46 20.09
C ASN A 5 -1.00 -2.81 18.79
N ASP A 6 -1.56 -1.60 18.90
CA ASP A 6 -1.93 -0.80 17.74
C ASP A 6 -0.60 -0.48 17.04
N ALA A 7 -0.38 -1.02 15.84
CA ALA A 7 0.86 -0.82 15.10
C ALA A 7 1.16 0.69 15.00
N GLU A 8 2.28 1.12 15.59
CA GLU A 8 2.65 2.53 15.61
C GLU A 8 3.01 2.99 14.21
N ALA A 9 2.34 4.05 13.76
CA ALA A 9 2.57 4.63 12.44
C ALA A 9 3.90 5.38 12.40
N ILE A 10 4.73 5.12 11.40
CA ILE A 10 5.94 5.90 11.14
C ILE A 10 5.65 6.87 10.00
N GLY A 11 5.61 8.17 10.31
CA GLY A 11 5.35 9.22 9.33
C GLY A 11 6.62 9.66 8.58
N PHE A 12 6.54 9.75 7.26
CA PHE A 12 7.58 10.25 6.38
C PHE A 12 7.06 11.39 5.49
N GLY A 13 7.93 12.37 5.23
CA GLY A 13 7.72 13.34 4.16
C GLY A 13 7.97 12.72 2.78
N TYR A 14 7.33 13.27 1.74
CA TYR A 14 7.55 12.84 0.36
C TYR A 14 9.03 12.86 -0.05
N ALA A 15 9.80 13.87 0.40
CA ALA A 15 11.23 13.99 0.12
C ALA A 15 12.04 12.87 0.79
N GLU A 16 11.66 12.46 2.00
CA GLU A 16 12.30 11.35 2.72
C GLU A 16 12.06 10.03 1.98
N ILE A 17 10.82 9.76 1.56
CA ILE A 17 10.50 8.57 0.75
C ILE A 17 11.23 8.61 -0.59
N ALA A 18 11.23 9.76 -1.28
CA ALA A 18 11.95 9.93 -2.53
C ALA A 18 13.44 9.61 -2.38
N TYR A 19 14.08 10.07 -1.29
CA TYR A 19 15.46 9.71 -0.97
C TYR A 19 15.64 8.21 -0.74
N LEU A 20 14.79 7.58 0.08
CA LEU A 20 14.85 6.14 0.37
C LEU A 20 14.72 5.30 -0.92
N LEU A 21 13.78 5.67 -1.79
CA LEU A 21 13.56 5.01 -3.08
C LEU A 21 14.76 5.21 -4.03
N LYS A 22 15.25 6.45 -4.16
CA LYS A 22 16.40 6.78 -5.01
C LYS A 22 17.65 6.03 -4.58
N ARG A 23 17.91 5.93 -3.27
CA ARG A 23 19.07 5.22 -2.70
C ARG A 23 19.07 3.74 -3.09
N MET A 24 17.89 3.10 -3.11
CA MET A 24 17.77 1.69 -3.48
C MET A 24 17.94 1.47 -4.99
N SER A 25 17.40 2.36 -5.83
CA SER A 25 17.54 2.29 -7.30
C SER A 25 17.19 0.92 -7.92
N THR A 26 16.25 0.20 -7.32
CA THR A 26 15.75 -1.09 -7.83
C THR A 26 14.51 -0.90 -8.69
N PRO A 27 14.14 -1.86 -9.57
CA PRO A 27 12.86 -1.82 -10.28
C PRO A 27 11.66 -1.71 -9.34
N ALA A 28 11.71 -2.39 -8.19
CA ALA A 28 10.68 -2.30 -7.15
C ALA A 28 10.59 -0.90 -6.53
N ALA A 29 11.72 -0.21 -6.32
CA ALA A 29 11.71 1.16 -5.85
C ALA A 29 11.08 2.11 -6.87
N LEU A 30 11.36 1.93 -8.17
CA LEU A 30 10.74 2.71 -9.24
C LEU A 30 9.23 2.46 -9.33
N MET A 31 8.79 1.21 -9.17
CA MET A 31 7.38 0.86 -9.14
C MET A 31 6.69 1.44 -7.91
N THR A 32 7.33 1.37 -6.74
CA THR A 32 6.83 2.01 -5.52
C THR A 32 6.70 3.52 -5.69
N ALA A 33 7.70 4.19 -6.29
CA ALA A 33 7.60 5.61 -6.61
C ALA A 33 6.40 5.91 -7.52
N THR A 34 6.16 5.06 -8.52
CA THR A 34 5.00 5.20 -9.42
C THR A 34 3.68 5.06 -8.67
N VAL A 35 3.53 4.03 -7.82
CA VAL A 35 2.31 3.77 -7.06
C VAL A 35 2.05 4.88 -6.03
N LEU A 36 3.09 5.37 -5.35
CA LEU A 36 3.00 6.47 -4.39
C LEU A 36 2.94 7.86 -5.06
N ARG A 37 3.03 7.93 -6.39
CA ARG A 37 3.07 9.18 -7.18
C ARG A 37 4.22 10.11 -6.77
N LEU A 38 5.41 9.53 -6.60
CA LEU A 38 6.65 10.19 -6.18
C LEU A 38 7.76 10.15 -7.23
N THR A 39 7.44 9.83 -8.48
CA THR A 39 8.44 9.68 -9.55
C THR A 39 9.19 11.00 -9.81
N GLU A 40 8.49 12.13 -9.81
CA GLU A 40 9.11 13.45 -10.03
C GLU A 40 10.01 13.85 -8.86
N GLU A 41 9.57 13.58 -7.63
CA GLU A 41 10.31 13.85 -6.40
C GLU A 41 11.59 13.03 -6.33
N MET A 42 11.53 11.75 -6.73
CA MET A 42 12.67 10.84 -6.80
C MET A 42 13.70 11.25 -7.86
N ASP A 43 13.28 11.97 -8.91
CA ASP A 43 14.17 12.49 -9.95
C ASP A 43 14.72 13.90 -9.67
N SER A 44 14.21 14.58 -8.64
CA SER A 44 14.69 15.88 -8.20
C SER A 44 15.85 15.76 -7.21
N GLU A 45 17.07 16.08 -7.64
CA GLU A 45 18.26 16.08 -6.76
C GLU A 45 18.06 16.95 -5.50
N VAL A 46 17.43 18.12 -5.65
CA VAL A 46 17.17 19.04 -4.55
C VAL A 46 16.26 18.40 -3.49
N LEU A 47 15.21 17.71 -3.92
CA LEU A 47 14.29 17.05 -2.99
C LEU A 47 14.91 15.82 -2.35
N VAL A 48 15.69 15.04 -3.10
CA VAL A 48 16.44 13.89 -2.59
C VAL A 48 17.44 14.33 -1.50
N PHE A 49 18.18 15.43 -1.68
CA PHE A 49 19.07 15.96 -0.66
C PHE A 49 18.33 16.54 0.56
N ALA A 50 17.19 17.20 0.34
CA ALA A 50 16.34 17.66 1.43
C ALA A 50 15.80 16.47 2.26
N GLY A 51 15.41 15.38 1.59
CA GLY A 51 14.99 14.12 2.21
C GLY A 51 16.08 13.49 3.06
N ALA A 52 17.30 13.38 2.52
CA ALA A 52 18.47 12.89 3.27
C ALA A 52 18.73 13.73 4.53
N SER A 53 18.69 15.06 4.39
CA SER A 53 18.89 16.00 5.50
C SER A 53 17.79 15.86 6.56
N SER A 54 16.54 15.66 6.14
CA SER A 54 15.40 15.44 7.05
C SER A 54 15.53 14.12 7.81
N LEU A 55 15.91 13.03 7.13
CA LEU A 55 16.14 11.73 7.77
C LEU A 55 17.26 11.79 8.80
N LEU A 56 18.37 12.46 8.50
CA LEU A 56 19.45 12.72 9.46
C LEU A 56 18.96 13.54 10.65
N GLY A 57 18.20 14.61 10.41
CA GLY A 57 17.64 15.47 11.47
C GLY A 57 16.62 14.77 12.37
N ARG A 58 16.02 13.66 11.90
CA ARG A 58 15.07 12.82 12.64
C ARG A 58 15.67 11.53 13.16
N GLU A 59 16.99 11.35 13.03
CA GLU A 59 17.71 10.15 13.47
C GLU A 59 17.25 8.87 12.77
N PHE A 60 16.62 8.98 11.60
CA PHE A 60 16.28 7.85 10.72
C PHE A 60 17.41 7.50 9.74
N ALA A 61 18.47 8.30 9.77
CA ALA A 61 19.72 8.02 9.09
C ALA A 61 20.91 8.50 9.95
N THR A 62 22.08 7.94 9.70
CA THR A 62 23.36 8.37 10.26
C THR A 62 24.41 8.52 9.16
N VAL A 63 25.50 9.22 9.45
CA VAL A 63 26.67 9.28 8.58
C VAL A 63 27.72 8.30 9.10
N SER A 64 28.17 7.41 8.22
CA SER A 64 29.16 6.35 8.49
C SER A 64 30.10 6.27 7.30
N ASP A 65 31.40 6.41 7.53
CA ASP A 65 32.43 6.36 6.47
C ASP A 65 32.15 7.24 5.24
N ASP A 66 31.70 8.48 5.48
CA ASP A 66 31.27 9.47 4.46
C ASP A 66 30.00 9.09 3.65
N ASP A 67 29.34 7.99 4.00
CA ASP A 67 28.08 7.54 3.43
C ASP A 67 26.90 7.75 4.39
N ILE A 68 25.69 7.83 3.84
CA ILE A 68 24.44 7.86 4.62
C ILE A 68 23.89 6.43 4.77
N GLU A 69 23.77 6.00 6.02
CA GLU A 69 23.17 4.75 6.42
C GLU A 69 21.76 4.98 6.99
N ILE A 70 20.79 4.19 6.53
CA ILE A 70 19.42 4.21 7.09
C ILE A 70 19.40 3.37 8.36
N VAL A 71 18.76 3.88 9.41
CA VAL A 71 18.75 3.23 10.73
C VAL A 71 17.33 3.16 11.32
N ASP A 72 17.21 2.37 12.38
CA ASP A 72 16.00 2.23 13.19
C ASP A 72 14.72 1.96 12.37
N ALA A 73 13.66 2.70 12.67
CA ALA A 73 12.32 2.52 12.14
C ALA A 73 12.24 2.72 10.61
N ALA A 74 13.21 3.41 10.00
CA ALA A 74 13.26 3.62 8.56
C ALA A 74 13.85 2.44 7.78
N VAL A 75 14.60 1.54 8.42
CA VAL A 75 15.18 0.35 7.79
C VAL A 75 14.12 -0.59 7.20
N PRO A 76 13.12 -1.08 7.96
CA PRO A 76 12.10 -1.97 7.41
C PRO A 76 11.27 -1.28 6.32
N VAL A 77 11.05 0.04 6.44
CA VAL A 77 10.30 0.80 5.45
C VAL A 77 11.06 0.94 4.14
N SER A 78 12.34 1.32 4.22
CA SER A 78 13.23 1.37 3.05
C SER A 78 13.38 0.00 2.38
N TYR A 79 13.52 -1.06 3.19
CA TYR A 79 13.60 -2.44 2.68
C TYR A 79 12.34 -2.83 1.91
N ALA A 80 11.17 -2.68 2.51
CA ALA A 80 9.90 -3.10 1.91
C ALA A 80 9.65 -2.38 0.58
N MET A 81 9.80 -1.06 0.55
CA MET A 81 9.64 -0.27 -0.67
C MET A 81 10.66 -0.62 -1.76
N GLY A 82 11.91 -0.92 -1.38
CA GLY A 82 12.98 -1.27 -2.32
C GLY A 82 12.93 -2.71 -2.84
N ARG A 83 12.11 -3.58 -2.22
CA ARG A 83 12.07 -5.03 -2.49
C ARG A 83 10.67 -5.58 -2.74
N ALA A 84 9.67 -4.70 -2.78
CA ALA A 84 8.28 -5.10 -2.98
C ALA A 84 8.08 -5.87 -4.30
N THR A 85 7.17 -6.84 -4.23
CA THR A 85 6.80 -7.71 -5.35
C THR A 85 5.33 -7.56 -5.75
N LEU A 86 4.52 -6.92 -4.90
CA LEU A 86 3.11 -6.66 -5.16
C LEU A 86 2.70 -5.35 -4.47
N TRP A 87 1.92 -4.56 -5.19
CA TRP A 87 1.32 -3.33 -4.68
C TRP A 87 -0.19 -3.39 -4.85
N THR A 88 -0.95 -3.11 -3.79
CA THR A 88 -2.40 -2.96 -3.88
C THR A 88 -2.81 -1.57 -3.42
N GLU A 89 -3.28 -0.73 -4.35
CA GLU A 89 -3.99 0.49 -3.99
C GLU A 89 -5.42 0.13 -3.56
N ILE A 90 -5.84 0.60 -2.39
CA ILE A 90 -7.17 0.40 -1.81
C ILE A 90 -7.80 1.79 -1.70
N SER A 91 -8.67 2.12 -2.64
CA SER A 91 -9.46 3.35 -2.57
C SER A 91 -10.74 3.06 -1.79
N LEU A 92 -10.88 3.71 -0.64
CA LEU A 92 -12.05 3.62 0.25
C LEU A 92 -12.92 4.84 -0.02
N MET A 93 -14.12 4.63 -0.54
CA MET A 93 -14.99 5.69 -1.05
C MET A 93 -16.26 5.77 -0.22
N GLU A 94 -16.65 6.99 0.11
CA GLU A 94 -17.98 7.39 0.56
C GLU A 94 -18.46 8.62 -0.23
N SER A 95 -19.62 9.18 0.12
CA SER A 95 -20.33 10.20 -0.68
C SER A 95 -19.46 11.34 -1.22
N ASP A 96 -18.52 11.82 -0.41
CA ASP A 96 -17.75 13.03 -0.61
C ASP A 96 -16.27 12.90 -0.20
N ILE A 97 -15.89 11.74 0.33
CA ILE A 97 -14.54 11.46 0.82
C ILE A 97 -14.03 10.19 0.16
N SER A 98 -12.79 10.24 -0.30
CA SER A 98 -12.04 9.05 -0.70
C SER A 98 -10.73 9.01 0.10
N ASP A 99 -10.53 7.96 0.89
CA ASP A 99 -9.22 7.65 1.45
C ASP A 99 -8.51 6.64 0.52
N THR A 100 -7.20 6.60 0.57
CA THR A 100 -6.40 5.64 -0.20
C THR A 100 -5.38 5.00 0.71
N ILE A 101 -5.25 3.68 0.63
CA ILE A 101 -4.20 2.94 1.33
C ILE A 101 -3.42 2.17 0.28
N VAL A 102 -2.10 2.18 0.36
CA VAL A 102 -1.24 1.39 -0.50
C VAL A 102 -0.65 0.26 0.32
N HIS A 103 -1.03 -0.98 0.01
CA HIS A 103 -0.38 -2.15 0.56
C HIS A 103 0.87 -2.47 -0.27
N VAL A 104 2.04 -2.40 0.35
CA VAL A 104 3.35 -2.67 -0.26
C VAL A 104 3.86 -3.98 0.31
N GLU A 105 3.93 -5.02 -0.50
CA GLU A 105 4.26 -6.37 -0.03
C GLU A 105 5.65 -6.80 -0.47
N SER A 106 6.47 -7.18 0.50
CA SER A 106 7.80 -7.75 0.29
C SER A 106 8.05 -8.87 1.31
N ASP A 107 8.96 -9.79 0.99
CA ASP A 107 9.42 -10.80 1.94
C ASP A 107 10.70 -10.31 2.65
N PRO A 108 10.74 -10.19 4.00
CA PRO A 108 9.70 -10.57 4.98
C PRO A 108 8.83 -9.41 5.50
N VAL A 109 8.90 -8.22 4.92
CA VAL A 109 8.25 -7.01 5.47
C VAL A 109 7.18 -6.47 4.51
N SER A 110 5.94 -6.44 4.96
CA SER A 110 4.83 -5.77 4.26
C SER A 110 4.37 -4.53 5.02
N LEU A 111 3.92 -3.51 4.28
CA LEU A 111 3.49 -2.23 4.83
C LEU A 111 2.13 -1.83 4.31
N LEU A 112 1.29 -1.27 5.18
CA LEU A 112 0.17 -0.42 4.78
C LEU A 112 0.63 1.04 4.82
N MET A 113 0.58 1.72 3.68
CA MET A 113 0.99 3.11 3.53
C MET A 113 -0.22 4.00 3.31
N GLN A 114 -0.41 4.99 4.18
CA GLN A 114 -1.54 5.92 4.12
C GLN A 114 -1.03 7.33 3.78
N PRO A 115 -1.49 7.96 2.69
CA PRO A 115 -1.17 9.33 2.38
C PRO A 115 -1.88 10.25 3.39
N ARG A 116 -1.23 11.38 3.65
CA ARG A 116 -1.66 12.46 4.53
C ARG A 116 -1.39 13.79 3.85
N THR A 117 -1.85 14.87 4.48
CA THR A 117 -1.70 16.23 3.96
C THR A 117 -0.23 16.53 3.61
N LEU A 118 -0.02 17.38 2.59
CA LEU A 118 1.31 17.76 2.10
C LEU A 118 2.13 16.58 1.56
N ASN A 119 1.46 15.56 1.02
CA ASN A 119 2.09 14.37 0.45
C ASN A 119 2.99 13.64 1.47
N THR A 120 2.62 13.70 2.75
CA THR A 120 3.25 12.88 3.78
C THR A 120 2.62 11.48 3.77
N TRP A 121 3.36 10.50 4.25
CA TRP A 121 2.94 9.09 4.20
C TRP A 121 3.20 8.44 5.54
N PHE A 122 2.18 7.80 6.07
CA PHE A 122 2.28 7.02 7.31
C PHE A 122 2.42 5.56 6.92
N ALA A 123 3.51 4.94 7.34
CA ALA A 123 3.76 3.52 7.15
C ALA A 123 3.38 2.76 8.41
N TYR A 124 2.57 1.72 8.24
CA TYR A 124 2.21 0.76 9.28
C TYR A 124 2.80 -0.59 8.87
N ALA A 125 3.54 -1.24 9.76
CA ALA A 125 3.94 -2.61 9.53
C ALA A 125 2.70 -3.51 9.54
N GLN A 126 2.58 -4.38 8.53
CA GLN A 126 1.56 -5.42 8.55
C GLN A 126 1.90 -6.41 9.68
N ASP A 127 0.88 -6.92 10.36
CA ASP A 127 1.04 -8.07 11.26
C ASP A 127 1.63 -9.25 10.45
N PRO A 128 2.77 -9.83 10.86
CA PRO A 128 3.38 -10.97 10.16
C PRO A 128 2.56 -12.26 10.25
N ASP A 129 1.62 -12.36 11.20
CA ASP A 129 0.72 -13.51 11.35
C ASP A 129 -0.51 -13.41 10.43
N LEU A 130 -0.74 -12.26 9.80
CA LEU A 130 -1.79 -12.06 8.80
C LEU A 130 -1.22 -12.17 7.38
N SER A 131 -1.98 -12.79 6.49
CA SER A 131 -1.69 -12.70 5.05
C SER A 131 -2.12 -11.34 4.49
N GLY A 132 -1.51 -10.92 3.38
CA GLY A 132 -1.89 -9.68 2.70
C GLY A 132 -3.39 -9.55 2.37
N PRO A 133 -4.09 -10.61 1.89
CA PRO A 133 -5.53 -10.58 1.65
C PRO A 133 -6.34 -10.43 2.94
N GLU A 134 -5.88 -11.01 4.06
CA GLU A 134 -6.53 -10.82 5.36
C GLU A 134 -6.37 -9.38 5.85
N ALA A 135 -5.17 -8.79 5.72
CA ALA A 135 -4.95 -7.39 6.04
C ALA A 135 -5.83 -6.45 5.19
N GLN A 136 -5.96 -6.73 3.88
CA GLN A 136 -6.85 -5.99 2.98
C GLN A 136 -8.32 -6.16 3.34
N LEU A 137 -8.74 -7.37 3.71
CA LEU A 137 -10.10 -7.65 4.16
C LEU A 137 -10.45 -6.86 5.42
N ASP A 138 -9.53 -6.79 6.39
CA ASP A 138 -9.74 -6.04 7.62
C ASP A 138 -9.85 -4.54 7.36
N VAL A 139 -9.05 -4.00 6.44
CA VAL A 139 -9.21 -2.61 5.96
C VAL A 139 -10.61 -2.36 5.37
N VAL A 140 -11.07 -3.22 4.47
CA VAL A 140 -12.39 -3.08 3.82
C VAL A 140 -13.53 -3.24 4.82
N ARG A 141 -13.43 -4.21 5.73
CA ARG A 141 -14.39 -4.43 6.81
C ARG A 141 -14.50 -3.22 7.71
N GLU A 142 -13.37 -2.69 8.15
CA GLU A 142 -13.34 -1.54 9.04
C GLU A 142 -13.94 -0.31 8.36
N HIS A 143 -13.62 -0.08 7.08
CA HIS A 143 -14.25 0.98 6.28
C HIS A 143 -15.77 0.84 6.25
N ILE A 144 -16.29 -0.33 5.85
CA ILE A 144 -17.74 -0.56 5.75
C ILE A 144 -18.42 -0.50 7.13
N ARG A 145 -17.73 -0.92 8.20
CA ARG A 145 -18.23 -0.81 9.57
C ARG A 145 -18.40 0.66 9.99
N GLN A 146 -17.48 1.53 9.58
CA GLN A 146 -17.56 2.97 9.86
C GLN A 146 -18.51 3.71 8.91
N HIS A 147 -18.59 3.23 7.66
CA HIS A 147 -19.35 3.81 6.55
C HIS A 147 -20.21 2.72 5.90
N PRO A 148 -21.42 2.43 6.41
CA PRO A 148 -22.23 1.30 5.96
C PRO A 148 -22.66 1.30 4.48
N GLU A 149 -22.58 2.45 3.81
CA GLU A 149 -22.81 2.59 2.36
C GLU A 149 -21.52 2.76 1.56
N GLY A 150 -20.37 2.78 2.25
CA GLY A 150 -19.05 2.97 1.67
C GLY A 150 -18.65 1.81 0.77
N THR A 151 -17.92 2.12 -0.29
CA THR A 151 -17.42 1.13 -1.26
C THR A 151 -15.90 1.10 -1.23
N ALA A 152 -15.30 0.05 -1.75
CA ALA A 152 -13.86 -0.06 -1.90
C ALA A 152 -13.49 -0.49 -3.33
N MET A 153 -12.40 0.04 -3.85
CA MET A 153 -11.76 -0.42 -5.06
C MET A 153 -10.34 -0.83 -4.73
N LEU A 154 -9.98 -2.07 -5.05
CA LEU A 154 -8.63 -2.60 -4.90
C LEU A 154 -8.01 -2.74 -6.28
N ARG A 155 -6.85 -2.12 -6.49
CA ARG A 155 -6.04 -2.27 -7.70
C ARG A 155 -4.71 -2.88 -7.33
N ALA A 156 -4.60 -4.17 -7.58
CA ALA A 156 -3.37 -4.93 -7.40
C ALA A 156 -2.48 -4.78 -8.64
N ARG A 157 -1.16 -4.68 -8.44
CA ARG A 157 -0.16 -4.52 -9.50
C ARG A 157 1.07 -5.38 -9.29
N VAL A 158 1.49 -6.07 -10.35
CA VAL A 158 2.75 -6.82 -10.43
C VAL A 158 3.35 -6.57 -11.81
N ASP A 159 4.61 -6.16 -11.87
CA ASP A 159 5.43 -6.08 -13.09
C ASP A 159 4.67 -5.66 -14.38
N GLY A 160 4.13 -4.42 -14.39
CA GLY A 160 3.42 -3.88 -15.56
C GLY A 160 2.01 -4.41 -15.80
N HIS A 161 1.53 -5.36 -14.99
CA HIS A 161 0.16 -5.87 -15.00
C HIS A 161 -0.64 -5.33 -13.82
N ASP A 162 -1.94 -5.16 -14.02
CA ASP A 162 -2.87 -4.81 -12.96
C ASP A 162 -4.21 -5.54 -13.05
N SER A 163 -4.87 -5.65 -11.90
CA SER A 163 -6.19 -6.24 -11.77
C SER A 163 -6.99 -5.42 -10.77
N ILE A 164 -8.28 -5.25 -11.01
CA ILE A 164 -9.15 -4.37 -10.22
C ILE A 164 -10.35 -5.16 -9.70
N LEU A 165 -10.55 -5.09 -8.39
CA LEU A 165 -11.70 -5.60 -7.66
C LEU A 165 -12.49 -4.43 -7.08
N LEU A 166 -13.77 -4.34 -7.42
CA LEU A 166 -14.74 -3.45 -6.81
C LEU A 166 -15.46 -4.22 -5.71
N VAL A 167 -15.68 -3.57 -4.57
CA VAL A 167 -16.37 -4.13 -3.41
C VAL A 167 -17.39 -3.12 -2.91
N ARG A 168 -18.61 -3.57 -2.63
CA ARG A 168 -19.63 -2.78 -1.94
C ARG A 168 -20.36 -3.63 -0.90
N PRO A 169 -20.95 -3.00 0.13
CA PRO A 169 -21.88 -3.67 1.03
C PRO A 169 -23.10 -4.22 0.28
N ASP A 170 -23.61 -5.36 0.73
CA ASP A 170 -24.77 -6.04 0.16
C ASP A 170 -25.55 -6.78 1.26
N GLY A 171 -26.47 -6.06 1.92
CA GLY A 171 -27.15 -6.55 3.11
C GLY A 171 -26.16 -6.81 4.25
N ASP A 172 -26.17 -8.03 4.79
CA ASP A 172 -25.21 -8.47 5.83
C ASP A 172 -23.87 -8.97 5.24
N GLY A 173 -23.71 -8.90 3.92
CA GLY A 173 -22.55 -9.39 3.19
C GLY A 173 -21.95 -8.36 2.24
N TYR A 174 -21.32 -8.87 1.19
CA TYR A 174 -20.63 -8.07 0.18
C TYR A 174 -21.10 -8.43 -1.23
N ALA A 175 -21.05 -7.44 -2.11
CA ALA A 175 -21.03 -7.67 -3.53
C ALA A 175 -19.67 -7.25 -4.10
N VAL A 176 -19.20 -8.00 -5.09
CA VAL A 176 -17.94 -7.71 -5.77
C VAL A 176 -18.11 -7.72 -7.28
N GLY A 177 -17.23 -6.99 -7.95
CA GLY A 177 -17.13 -6.99 -9.41
C GLY A 177 -15.68 -6.85 -9.85
N ARG A 178 -15.28 -7.55 -10.92
CA ARG A 178 -13.95 -7.41 -11.51
C ARG A 178 -14.01 -6.57 -12.78
N ILE A 179 -13.02 -5.69 -12.95
CA ILE A 179 -12.83 -5.00 -14.22
C ILE A 179 -11.90 -5.87 -15.08
N VAL A 180 -12.43 -6.40 -16.17
CA VAL A 180 -11.67 -7.15 -17.17
C VAL A 180 -11.36 -6.21 -18.34
N PRO A 181 -10.08 -6.04 -18.72
CA PRO A 181 -9.72 -5.20 -19.86
C PRO A 181 -10.45 -5.63 -21.14
N GLY A 182 -11.15 -4.68 -21.77
CA GLY A 182 -11.90 -4.92 -23.02
C GLY A 182 -13.35 -5.38 -22.82
N GLU A 183 -13.82 -5.53 -21.59
CA GLU A 183 -15.24 -5.75 -21.31
C GLU A 183 -15.95 -4.45 -20.92
N ASP A 184 -17.13 -4.21 -21.49
CA ASP A 184 -17.92 -2.99 -21.28
C ASP A 184 -18.77 -3.03 -19.99
N SER A 185 -18.86 -4.20 -19.34
CA SER A 185 -19.69 -4.39 -18.16
C SER A 185 -19.00 -5.27 -17.12
N VAL A 186 -19.04 -4.83 -15.87
CA VAL A 186 -18.59 -5.63 -14.72
C VAL A 186 -19.67 -6.64 -14.35
N VAL A 187 -19.33 -7.94 -14.35
CA VAL A 187 -20.21 -8.98 -13.81
C VAL A 187 -20.14 -8.96 -12.29
N GLU A 188 -21.27 -8.64 -11.67
CA GLU A 188 -21.39 -8.54 -10.22
C GLU A 188 -21.73 -9.91 -9.59
N ARG A 189 -21.07 -10.22 -8.47
CA ARG A 189 -21.37 -11.36 -7.60
C ARG A 189 -21.85 -10.82 -6.25
N THR A 190 -23.08 -11.14 -5.86
CA THR A 190 -23.76 -10.62 -4.67
C THR A 190 -23.87 -11.66 -3.56
N GLY A 191 -24.28 -11.23 -2.36
CA GLY A 191 -24.55 -12.11 -1.21
C GLY A 191 -23.32 -12.83 -0.66
N LEU A 192 -22.11 -12.29 -0.86
CA LEU A 192 -20.88 -12.91 -0.38
C LEU A 192 -20.71 -12.74 1.12
N SER A 193 -20.28 -13.81 1.78
CA SER A 193 -19.78 -13.73 3.15
C SER A 193 -18.41 -13.04 3.20
N SER A 194 -17.94 -12.77 4.40
CA SER A 194 -16.55 -12.39 4.67
C SER A 194 -15.50 -13.34 4.06
N GLU A 195 -15.74 -14.65 4.16
CA GLU A 195 -14.87 -15.68 3.57
C GLU A 195 -14.91 -15.60 2.03
N GLY A 196 -16.10 -15.41 1.46
CA GLY A 196 -16.24 -15.20 0.02
C GLY A 196 -15.55 -13.93 -0.49
N LEU A 197 -15.49 -12.86 0.32
CA LEU A 197 -14.69 -11.68 -0.01
C LEU A 197 -13.19 -11.97 0.08
N LEU A 198 -12.75 -12.71 1.11
CA LEU A 198 -11.35 -13.14 1.25
C LEU A 198 -10.89 -13.93 0.02
N ASP A 199 -11.69 -14.88 -0.45
CA ASP A 199 -11.41 -15.67 -1.65
C ASP A 199 -11.21 -14.76 -2.88
N ASN A 200 -12.03 -13.72 -3.03
CA ASN A 200 -11.89 -12.77 -4.13
C ASN A 200 -10.62 -11.90 -4.02
N LEU A 201 -10.17 -11.59 -2.81
CA LEU A 201 -8.90 -10.89 -2.56
C LEU A 201 -7.69 -11.78 -2.84
N ILE A 202 -7.79 -13.09 -2.58
CA ILE A 202 -6.76 -14.07 -2.95
C ILE A 202 -6.71 -14.22 -4.48
N GLU A 203 -7.86 -14.39 -5.12
CA GLU A 203 -7.97 -14.55 -6.57
C GLU A 203 -7.46 -13.29 -7.33
N LEU A 204 -7.76 -12.08 -6.82
CA LEU A 204 -7.24 -10.80 -7.37
C LEU A 204 -5.72 -10.83 -7.61
N ARG A 205 -5.00 -11.54 -6.74
CA ARG A 205 -3.53 -11.61 -6.72
C ARG A 205 -3.01 -12.81 -7.52
N THR A 206 -3.74 -13.93 -7.48
CA THR A 206 -3.39 -15.16 -8.19
C THR A 206 -3.49 -14.98 -9.70
N ASP A 207 -4.52 -14.25 -10.16
CA ASP A 207 -4.69 -13.93 -11.59
C ASP A 207 -3.51 -13.11 -12.11
N LEU A 208 -2.99 -12.18 -11.31
CA LEU A 208 -1.82 -11.37 -11.65
C LEU A 208 -0.53 -12.19 -11.74
N ALA A 209 -0.30 -13.07 -10.76
CA ALA A 209 0.89 -13.93 -10.76
C ALA A 209 0.93 -14.88 -11.97
N THR A 210 -0.23 -15.33 -12.45
CA THR A 210 -0.34 -16.22 -13.62
C THR A 210 -0.03 -15.50 -14.94
N VAL A 211 -0.28 -14.19 -15.02
CA VAL A 211 -0.02 -13.39 -16.22
C VAL A 211 1.44 -12.92 -16.28
N ALA A 212 2.10 -12.76 -15.13
CA ALA A 212 3.49 -12.32 -15.03
C ALA A 212 4.54 -13.46 -15.17
N SER A 213 4.11 -14.72 -15.21
CA SER A 213 4.96 -15.92 -15.35
C SER A 213 5.06 -16.41 -16.79
#